data_AF-A0A0D2ZYR1-F1
#
_entry.id   AF-A0A0D2ZYR1-F1
#
_cell.length_a   1.000
_cell.length_b   1.000
_cell.length_c   1.000
_cell.angle_alpha   90.00
_cell.angle_beta   90.00
_cell.angle_gamma   90.00
#
_symmetry.space_group_name_H-M   'P 1'
#
loop_
_entity.id
_entity.type
_entity.pdbx_description
1 polymer ?
#
loop_
_entity_poly.entity_id
_entity_poly.type
_entity_poly.pdbx_seq_one_letter_code
_entity_poly.pdbx_strand_id
1 'polypeptide(L)'
;GPIPDLSGLQSLRLFNVRDNQLTGVVPPSFTGLKSLTVVNLTNNLFQGPTPLFQKSVSVDAVTNSFCLDTAGVPCDPRVDTLLSIAESFNYPMKLAMRWKGNDPCHSWLGIACSPSNITVVNLGRQELTGTISPSFAKLDSLETINLHSNQLTGSIPTELTTLPKLRILDVSHNNISYCDVPKFSASVK
;
A
#
# COMPACT_ATOMS: atom_id res chain seq x y z
N GLY A 1 -4.85 -4.55 10.39
CA GLY A 1 -3.53 -5.11 10.03
C GLY A 1 -3.72 -6.12 8.91
N PRO A 2 -2.67 -6.42 8.13
CA PRO A 2 -2.75 -7.34 6.99
C PRO A 2 -2.90 -8.81 7.37
N ILE A 3 -3.28 -9.64 6.40
CA ILE A 3 -3.17 -11.10 6.52
C ILE A 3 -1.67 -11.43 6.63
N PRO A 4 -1.21 -12.13 7.69
CA PRO A 4 0.19 -12.54 7.80
C PRO A 4 0.52 -13.62 6.76
N ASP A 5 1.79 -13.98 6.60
CA ASP A 5 2.14 -15.09 5.71
C ASP A 5 1.52 -16.41 6.20
N LEU A 6 0.68 -17.00 5.36
CA LEU A 6 -0.01 -18.27 5.61
C LEU A 6 0.59 -19.42 4.79
N SER A 7 1.68 -19.20 4.07
CA SER A 7 2.29 -20.19 3.16
C SER A 7 2.63 -21.53 3.84
N GLY A 8 2.90 -21.52 5.15
CA GLY A 8 3.18 -22.74 5.94
C GLY A 8 1.93 -23.57 6.28
N LEU A 9 0.72 -23.07 6.10
CA LEU A 9 -0.52 -23.70 6.58
C LEU A 9 -1.13 -24.67 5.54
N GLN A 10 -0.38 -25.72 5.20
CA GLN A 10 -0.72 -26.69 4.14
C GLN A 10 -1.96 -27.56 4.41
N SER A 11 -2.57 -27.47 5.61
CA SER A 11 -3.81 -28.17 5.97
C SER A 11 -4.99 -27.23 6.19
N LEU A 12 -4.82 -25.92 5.98
CA LEU A 12 -5.86 -24.93 6.17
C LEU A 12 -6.96 -25.10 5.13
N ARG A 13 -8.16 -25.47 5.55
CA ARG A 13 -9.32 -25.67 4.66
C ARG A 13 -10.30 -24.49 4.69
N LEU A 14 -10.55 -23.96 5.88
CA LEU A 14 -11.49 -22.86 6.09
C LEU A 14 -10.73 -21.68 6.67
N PHE A 15 -10.82 -20.53 5.99
CA PHE A 15 -10.33 -19.25 6.49
C PHE A 15 -11.50 -18.28 6.60
N ASN A 16 -11.85 -17.89 7.82
CA ASN A 16 -12.98 -16.99 8.07
C ASN A 16 -12.55 -15.83 8.94
N VAL A 17 -12.52 -14.64 8.35
CA VAL A 17 -12.18 -13.37 9.00
C VAL A 17 -13.22 -12.29 8.71
N ARG A 18 -14.44 -12.69 8.36
CA ARG A 18 -15.53 -11.76 8.08
C ARG A 18 -15.78 -10.81 9.25
N ASP A 19 -16.35 -9.65 8.97
CA ASP A 19 -16.79 -8.67 9.99
C ASP A 19 -15.63 -8.20 10.90
N ASN A 20 -14.52 -7.81 10.27
CA ASN A 20 -13.33 -7.30 10.94
C ASN A 20 -12.83 -5.99 10.31
N GLN A 21 -11.68 -5.49 10.79
CA GLN A 21 -11.02 -4.28 10.27
C GLN A 21 -9.65 -4.62 9.66
N LEU A 22 -9.55 -5.78 9.02
CA LEU A 22 -8.31 -6.21 8.37
C LEU A 22 -8.03 -5.35 7.13
N THR A 23 -6.76 -5.07 6.90
CA THR A 23 -6.28 -4.13 5.88
C THR A 23 -5.30 -4.81 4.93
N GLY A 24 -4.80 -4.07 3.93
CA GLY A 24 -3.73 -4.56 3.06
C GLY A 24 -4.19 -5.51 1.97
N VAL A 25 -3.22 -5.97 1.19
CA VAL A 25 -3.46 -6.81 0.01
C VAL A 25 -3.61 -8.27 0.42
N VAL A 26 -4.55 -8.99 -0.22
CA VAL A 26 -4.70 -10.43 -0.04
C VAL A 26 -3.52 -11.13 -0.74
N PRO A 27 -2.63 -11.82 0.00
CA PRO A 27 -1.36 -12.24 -0.57
C PRO A 27 -1.52 -13.41 -1.56
N PRO A 28 -0.75 -13.44 -2.67
CA PRO A 28 -0.79 -14.56 -3.62
C PRO A 28 -0.44 -15.92 -3.00
N SER A 29 0.39 -15.93 -1.94
CA SER A 29 0.71 -17.16 -1.19
C SER A 29 -0.53 -17.76 -0.54
N PHE A 30 -1.47 -16.93 -0.09
CA PHE A 30 -2.74 -17.36 0.49
C PHE A 30 -3.73 -17.82 -0.59
N THR A 31 -3.86 -17.09 -1.70
CA THR A 31 -4.78 -17.49 -2.79
C THR A 31 -4.34 -18.77 -3.49
N GLY A 32 -3.04 -19.09 -3.45
CA GLY A 32 -2.44 -20.30 -4.01
C GLY A 32 -2.50 -21.55 -3.11
N LEU A 33 -2.99 -21.45 -1.87
CA LEU A 33 -3.06 -22.60 -0.95
C LEU A 33 -4.04 -23.66 -1.47
N LYS A 34 -3.49 -24.83 -1.88
CA LYS A 34 -4.25 -25.94 -2.46
C LYS A 34 -5.21 -26.63 -1.47
N SER A 35 -5.01 -26.44 -0.18
CA SER A 35 -5.83 -27.06 0.87
C SER A 35 -7.16 -26.33 1.09
N LEU A 36 -7.28 -25.07 0.65
CA LEU A 36 -8.45 -24.24 0.93
C LEU A 36 -9.69 -24.77 0.22
N THR A 37 -10.81 -24.65 0.91
CA THR A 37 -12.15 -25.00 0.42
C THR A 37 -13.15 -23.86 0.66
N VAL A 38 -12.98 -23.09 1.74
CA VAL A 38 -13.88 -21.98 2.09
C VAL A 38 -13.06 -20.77 2.56
N VAL A 39 -13.35 -19.59 2.01
CA VAL A 39 -12.71 -18.32 2.36
C VAL A 39 -13.77 -17.24 2.53
N ASN A 40 -13.87 -16.67 3.74
CA ASN A 40 -14.77 -15.56 4.06
C ASN A 40 -13.94 -14.34 4.49
N LEU A 41 -13.91 -13.33 3.63
CA LEU A 41 -13.23 -12.03 3.80
C LEU A 41 -14.20 -10.85 3.93
N THR A 42 -15.50 -11.11 3.86
CA THR A 42 -16.55 -10.09 3.78
C THR A 42 -16.52 -9.09 4.93
N ASN A 43 -16.86 -7.84 4.64
CA ASN A 43 -16.93 -6.75 5.61
C ASN A 43 -15.59 -6.52 6.33
N ASN A 44 -14.59 -6.12 5.53
CA ASN A 44 -13.25 -5.75 5.95
C ASN A 44 -12.76 -4.52 5.15
N LEU A 45 -11.47 -4.20 5.23
CA LEU A 45 -10.81 -3.12 4.50
C LEU A 45 -9.66 -3.65 3.63
N PHE A 46 -9.76 -4.87 3.10
CA PHE A 46 -8.76 -5.39 2.17
C PHE A 46 -8.68 -4.53 0.91
N GLN A 47 -7.47 -4.37 0.39
CA GLN A 47 -7.14 -3.49 -0.73
C GLN A 47 -6.46 -4.27 -1.86
N GLY A 48 -6.23 -3.60 -2.98
CA GLY A 48 -5.58 -4.21 -4.15
C GLY A 48 -6.58 -4.94 -5.05
N PRO A 49 -6.10 -5.85 -5.90
CA PRO A 49 -6.97 -6.57 -6.82
C PRO A 49 -7.91 -7.51 -6.05
N THR A 50 -9.14 -7.67 -6.53
CA THR A 50 -10.04 -8.69 -5.98
C THR A 50 -9.36 -10.06 -6.12
N PRO A 51 -9.20 -10.83 -5.02
CA PRO A 51 -8.38 -12.03 -5.02
C PRO A 51 -9.01 -13.14 -5.88
N LEU A 52 -8.18 -13.80 -6.70
CA LEU A 52 -8.58 -14.98 -7.46
C LEU A 52 -8.09 -16.24 -6.76
N PHE A 53 -9.04 -17.04 -6.26
CA PHE A 53 -8.77 -18.38 -5.71
C PHE A 53 -9.01 -19.47 -6.75
N GLN A 54 -8.58 -20.69 -6.43
CA GLN A 54 -8.91 -21.88 -7.24
C GLN A 54 -10.42 -22.07 -7.32
N LYS A 55 -10.92 -22.60 -8.45
CA LYS A 55 -12.37 -22.81 -8.69
C LYS A 55 -13.07 -23.68 -7.65
N SER A 56 -12.32 -24.56 -6.97
CA SER A 56 -12.84 -25.43 -5.90
C SER A 56 -13.09 -24.70 -4.58
N VAL A 57 -12.65 -23.44 -4.44
CA VAL A 57 -12.79 -22.66 -3.22
C VAL A 57 -14.08 -21.84 -3.28
N SER A 58 -14.93 -21.99 -2.27
CA SER A 58 -16.05 -21.09 -2.05
C SER A 58 -15.54 -19.80 -1.40
N VAL A 59 -15.76 -18.65 -2.04
CA VAL A 59 -15.23 -17.35 -1.61
C VAL A 59 -16.37 -16.35 -1.39
N ASP A 60 -16.40 -15.74 -0.21
CA ASP A 60 -17.23 -14.58 0.13
C ASP A 60 -16.32 -13.41 0.50
N ALA A 61 -16.20 -12.41 -0.37
CA ALA A 61 -15.26 -11.30 -0.21
C ALA A 61 -15.89 -9.91 -0.45
N VAL A 62 -17.21 -9.81 -0.35
CA VAL A 62 -17.94 -8.56 -0.61
C VAL A 62 -17.68 -7.52 0.49
N THR A 63 -17.95 -6.24 0.21
CA THR A 63 -17.75 -5.15 1.19
C THR A 63 -16.30 -5.07 1.67
N ASN A 64 -15.39 -4.82 0.72
CA ASN A 64 -13.98 -4.54 0.94
C ASN A 64 -13.57 -3.26 0.18
N SER A 65 -12.28 -2.93 0.16
CA SER A 65 -11.72 -1.76 -0.55
C SER A 65 -10.89 -2.18 -1.77
N PHE A 66 -11.26 -3.28 -2.43
CA PHE A 66 -10.62 -3.72 -3.67
C PHE A 66 -10.74 -2.65 -4.76
N CYS A 67 -9.76 -2.60 -5.65
CA CYS A 67 -9.72 -1.60 -6.72
C CYS A 67 -10.75 -1.88 -7.82
N LEU A 68 -11.03 -3.16 -8.10
CA LEU A 68 -11.91 -3.65 -9.16
C LEU A 68 -12.72 -4.84 -8.67
N ASP A 69 -13.97 -4.97 -9.09
CA ASP A 69 -14.86 -6.08 -8.69
C ASP A 69 -14.52 -7.42 -9.37
N THR A 70 -13.80 -7.38 -10.49
CA THR A 70 -13.44 -8.60 -11.25
C THR A 70 -12.22 -9.27 -10.64
N ALA A 71 -12.38 -10.52 -10.18
CA ALA A 71 -11.29 -11.27 -9.54
C ALA A 71 -10.11 -11.52 -10.50
N GLY A 72 -8.88 -11.31 -9.99
CA GLY A 72 -7.64 -11.58 -10.70
C GLY A 72 -7.23 -10.54 -11.74
N VAL A 73 -8.02 -9.48 -11.93
CA VAL A 73 -7.64 -8.35 -12.79
C VAL A 73 -6.73 -7.41 -11.98
N PRO A 74 -5.55 -7.04 -12.49
CA PRO A 74 -4.65 -6.13 -11.81
C PRO A 74 -5.26 -4.73 -11.68
N CYS A 75 -4.87 -4.00 -10.64
CA CYS A 75 -5.26 -2.61 -10.48
C CYS A 75 -4.53 -1.70 -11.49
N ASP A 76 -4.88 -0.41 -11.47
CA ASP A 76 -4.05 0.62 -12.06
C ASP A 76 -2.63 0.57 -11.44
N PRO A 77 -1.54 0.64 -12.23
CA PRO A 77 -0.17 0.57 -11.72
C PRO A 77 0.16 1.61 -10.62
N ARG A 78 -0.53 2.77 -10.62
CA ARG A 78 -0.40 3.80 -9.59
C ARG A 78 -0.99 3.32 -8.26
N VAL A 79 -2.11 2.59 -8.30
CA VAL A 79 -2.71 1.94 -7.12
C VAL A 79 -1.74 0.92 -6.55
N ASP A 80 -1.20 0.02 -7.38
CA ASP A 80 -0.24 -1.00 -6.91
C ASP A 80 1.01 -0.38 -6.29
N THR A 81 1.52 0.71 -6.89
CA THR A 81 2.66 1.45 -6.36
C THR A 81 2.36 2.06 -4.98
N LEU A 82 1.20 2.69 -4.83
CA LEU A 82 0.77 3.26 -3.55
C LEU A 82 0.52 2.18 -2.50
N LEU A 83 -0.04 1.03 -2.86
CA LEU A 83 -0.23 -0.09 -1.94
C LEU A 83 1.11 -0.69 -1.48
N SER A 84 2.12 -0.76 -2.35
CA SER A 84 3.49 -1.12 -1.96
C SER A 84 4.12 -0.09 -1.00
N ILE A 85 3.78 1.19 -1.15
CA ILE A 85 4.17 2.22 -0.16
C ILE A 85 3.44 2.00 1.17
N ALA A 86 2.13 1.71 1.14
CA ALA A 86 1.34 1.45 2.34
C ALA A 86 1.80 0.18 3.08
N GLU A 87 2.32 -0.82 2.38
CA GLU A 87 2.94 -2.00 2.97
C GLU A 87 4.10 -1.64 3.91
N SER A 88 4.97 -0.70 3.52
CA SER A 88 6.08 -0.21 4.36
C SER A 88 5.60 0.52 5.63
N PHE A 89 4.33 0.96 5.64
CA PHE A 89 3.65 1.52 6.80
C PHE A 89 2.76 0.51 7.54
N ASN A 90 2.84 -0.77 7.17
CA ASN A 90 2.02 -1.88 7.69
C ASN A 90 0.51 -1.70 7.45
N TYR A 91 0.14 -1.17 6.28
CA TYR A 91 -1.24 -0.97 5.83
C TYR A 91 -2.13 -0.28 6.88
N PRO A 92 -1.83 0.98 7.23
CA PRO A 92 -2.55 1.71 8.27
C PRO A 92 -4.02 1.90 7.89
N MET A 93 -4.91 1.67 8.84
CA MET A 93 -6.36 1.70 8.63
C MET A 93 -6.86 3.03 8.07
N LYS A 94 -6.25 4.16 8.48
CA LYS A 94 -6.57 5.51 7.96
C LYS A 94 -6.42 5.58 6.44
N LEU A 95 -5.38 4.95 5.87
CA LEU A 95 -5.20 4.88 4.42
C LEU A 95 -6.19 3.91 3.80
N ALA A 96 -6.36 2.72 4.37
CA ALA A 96 -7.30 1.72 3.85
C ALA A 96 -8.75 2.23 3.73
N MET A 97 -9.20 3.08 4.67
CA MET A 97 -10.53 3.70 4.62
C MET A 97 -10.67 4.77 3.53
N ARG A 98 -9.57 5.40 3.09
CA ARG A 98 -9.58 6.57 2.21
C ARG A 98 -9.01 6.30 0.81
N TRP A 99 -8.32 5.19 0.63
CA TRP A 99 -7.75 4.73 -0.64
C TRP A 99 -8.63 3.64 -1.21
N LYS A 100 -9.67 4.04 -1.93
CA LYS A 100 -10.70 3.16 -2.51
C LYS A 100 -10.84 3.38 -4.01
N GLY A 101 -11.18 2.32 -4.75
CA GLY A 101 -11.33 2.34 -6.20
C GLY A 101 -10.00 2.25 -6.95
N ASN A 102 -10.08 2.35 -8.28
CA ASN A 102 -8.94 2.08 -9.17
C ASN A 102 -8.24 3.35 -9.70
N ASP A 103 -8.53 4.54 -9.16
CA ASP A 103 -7.88 5.78 -9.56
C ASP A 103 -7.49 6.63 -8.34
N PRO A 104 -6.19 6.70 -8.00
CA PRO A 104 -5.74 7.42 -6.81
C PRO A 104 -5.88 8.94 -6.94
N CYS A 105 -6.07 9.46 -8.15
CA CYS A 105 -6.32 10.88 -8.37
C CYS A 105 -7.74 11.31 -7.96
N HIS A 106 -8.64 10.36 -7.69
CA HIS A 106 -10.02 10.63 -7.30
C HIS A 106 -10.19 10.72 -5.77
N SER A 107 -9.55 11.72 -5.15
CA SER A 107 -9.69 12.06 -3.72
C SER A 107 -9.07 11.07 -2.71
N TRP A 108 -8.06 10.29 -3.10
CA TRP A 108 -7.29 9.52 -2.13
C TRP A 108 -6.59 10.46 -1.15
N LEU A 109 -6.64 10.10 0.14
CA LEU A 109 -6.01 10.91 1.18
C LEU A 109 -4.53 11.13 0.87
N GLY A 110 -4.13 12.40 0.84
CA GLY A 110 -2.73 12.80 0.65
C GLY A 110 -2.22 12.71 -0.78
N ILE A 111 -3.05 12.33 -1.76
CA ILE A 111 -2.62 12.20 -3.15
C ILE A 111 -3.11 13.42 -3.96
N ALA A 112 -2.20 14.08 -4.67
CA ALA A 112 -2.56 15.06 -5.68
C ALA A 112 -1.93 14.69 -7.03
N CYS A 113 -2.66 15.00 -8.11
CA CYS A 113 -2.26 14.65 -9.47
C CYS A 113 -2.27 15.85 -10.41
N SER A 114 -1.47 15.75 -11.47
CA SER A 114 -1.46 16.72 -12.57
C SER A 114 -1.06 16.06 -13.90
N PRO A 115 -1.94 16.04 -14.92
CA PRO A 115 -3.41 15.99 -14.81
C PRO A 115 -3.89 14.64 -14.22
N SER A 116 -3.21 13.53 -14.56
CA SER A 116 -3.50 12.17 -14.02
C SER A 116 -2.27 11.49 -13.41
N ASN A 117 -1.09 12.13 -13.45
CA ASN A 117 0.11 11.60 -12.81
C ASN A 117 0.18 12.08 -11.37
N ILE A 118 0.60 11.21 -10.44
CA ILE A 118 0.81 11.58 -9.05
C ILE A 118 1.99 12.55 -8.96
N THR A 119 1.76 13.76 -8.47
CA THR A 119 2.78 14.80 -8.29
C THR A 119 3.06 15.09 -6.83
N VAL A 120 2.10 14.81 -5.94
CA VAL A 120 2.25 15.01 -4.50
C VAL A 120 1.77 13.78 -3.75
N VAL A 121 2.59 13.32 -2.81
CA VAL A 121 2.18 12.44 -1.72
C VAL A 121 2.42 13.16 -0.40
N ASN A 122 1.34 13.57 0.26
CA ASN A 122 1.35 14.24 1.56
C ASN A 122 0.65 13.37 2.61
N LEU A 123 1.47 12.66 3.38
CA LEU A 123 1.05 11.83 4.51
C LEU A 123 1.64 12.38 5.82
N GLY A 124 1.78 13.70 5.90
CA GLY A 124 2.17 14.39 7.12
C GLY A 124 1.16 14.19 8.25
N ARG A 125 1.65 14.05 9.49
CA ARG A 125 0.81 13.94 10.71
C ARG A 125 -0.24 12.84 10.64
N GLN A 126 0.14 11.68 10.10
CA GLN A 126 -0.75 10.52 9.95
C GLN A 126 -0.51 9.42 10.99
N GLU A 127 0.41 9.65 11.95
CA GLU A 127 0.85 8.66 12.96
C GLU A 127 1.42 7.38 12.31
N LEU A 128 2.05 7.52 11.13
CA LEU A 128 2.62 6.38 10.42
C LEU A 128 3.81 5.80 11.16
N THR A 129 3.89 4.48 11.21
CA THR A 129 5.04 3.70 11.67
C THR A 129 5.70 2.99 10.49
N GLY A 130 6.81 2.29 10.72
CA GLY A 130 7.50 1.51 9.67
C GLY A 130 8.62 2.31 9.01
N THR A 131 8.80 2.14 7.70
CA THR A 131 9.92 2.73 6.95
C THR A 131 9.46 3.46 5.70
N ILE A 132 10.33 4.32 5.14
CA ILE A 132 10.08 4.98 3.86
C ILE A 132 10.30 3.95 2.74
N SER A 133 9.30 3.75 1.89
CA SER A 133 9.35 2.76 0.81
C SER A 133 10.21 3.23 -0.38
N PRO A 134 11.10 2.40 -0.95
CA PRO A 134 11.76 2.72 -2.21
C PRO A 134 10.78 2.80 -3.40
N SER A 135 9.57 2.24 -3.28
CA SER A 135 8.54 2.27 -4.33
C SER A 135 8.06 3.69 -4.69
N PHE A 136 8.33 4.70 -3.86
CA PHE A 136 8.15 6.11 -4.25
C PHE A 136 8.91 6.46 -5.53
N ALA A 137 10.07 5.84 -5.78
CA ALA A 137 10.88 6.05 -6.98
C ALA A 137 10.22 5.59 -8.29
N LYS A 138 9.12 4.81 -8.22
CA LYS A 138 8.34 4.39 -9.40
C LYS A 138 7.36 5.47 -9.88
N LEU A 139 7.21 6.57 -9.14
CA LEU A 139 6.32 7.67 -9.48
C LEU A 139 7.13 8.78 -10.18
N ASP A 140 7.41 8.61 -11.47
CA ASP A 140 8.32 9.49 -12.24
C ASP A 140 7.92 10.98 -12.28
N SER A 141 6.64 11.28 -12.02
CA SER A 141 6.13 12.65 -11.98
C SER A 141 6.07 13.25 -10.57
N LEU A 142 6.55 12.53 -9.56
CA LEU A 142 6.46 12.96 -8.17
C LEU A 142 7.39 14.15 -7.91
N GLU A 143 6.79 15.24 -7.43
CA GLU A 143 7.49 16.50 -7.14
C GLU A 143 7.66 16.72 -5.64
N THR A 144 6.70 16.22 -4.85
CA THR A 144 6.67 16.39 -3.39
C THR A 144 6.36 15.09 -2.68
N ILE A 145 7.25 14.71 -1.77
CA ILE A 145 7.03 13.70 -0.74
C ILE A 145 7.02 14.42 0.60
N ASN A 146 5.86 14.45 1.27
CA ASN A 146 5.74 15.00 2.61
C ASN A 146 5.28 13.90 3.58
N LEU A 147 6.19 13.51 4.47
CA LEU A 147 6.02 12.49 5.51
C LEU A 147 6.28 13.07 6.91
N HIS A 148 6.24 14.39 7.06
CA HIS A 148 6.62 15.07 8.29
C HIS A 148 5.74 14.67 9.48
N SER A 149 6.29 14.73 10.70
CA SER A 149 5.55 14.48 11.95
C SER A 149 4.86 13.11 11.99
N ASN A 150 5.63 12.05 11.75
CA ASN A 150 5.20 10.66 11.90
C ASN A 150 6.15 9.92 12.87
N GLN A 151 6.02 8.59 12.96
CA GLN A 151 6.86 7.71 13.78
C GLN A 151 7.70 6.77 12.89
N LEU A 152 8.10 7.26 11.71
CA LEU A 152 8.88 6.47 10.75
C LEU A 152 10.30 6.24 11.28
N THR A 153 10.85 5.06 10.95
CA THR A 153 12.18 4.58 11.33
C THR A 153 12.97 4.16 10.09
N GLY A 154 14.21 3.71 10.27
CA GLY A 154 15.08 3.29 9.16
C GLY A 154 15.80 4.48 8.51
N SER A 155 16.23 4.31 7.26
CA SER A 155 16.95 5.34 6.48
C SER A 155 16.10 5.86 5.32
N ILE A 156 16.56 6.94 4.68
CA ILE A 156 16.00 7.42 3.42
C ILE A 156 16.50 6.51 2.29
N PRO A 157 15.60 5.88 1.49
CA PRO A 157 16.02 5.02 0.39
C PRO A 157 16.82 5.78 -0.68
N THR A 158 17.92 5.20 -1.15
CA THR A 158 18.77 5.82 -2.18
C THR A 158 18.04 5.92 -3.52
N GLU A 159 17.06 5.06 -3.78
CA GLU A 159 16.20 5.09 -4.96
C GLU A 159 15.46 6.42 -5.10
N LEU A 160 15.18 7.13 -4.00
CA LEU A 160 14.51 8.44 -4.11
C LEU A 160 15.38 9.48 -4.84
N THR A 161 16.70 9.28 -4.91
CA THR A 161 17.61 10.16 -5.66
C THR A 161 17.44 10.06 -7.18
N THR A 162 16.75 9.02 -7.68
CA THR A 162 16.52 8.82 -9.12
C THR A 162 15.28 9.55 -9.63
N LEU A 163 14.45 10.10 -8.72
CA LEU A 163 13.22 10.79 -9.09
C LEU A 163 13.53 12.09 -9.87
N PRO A 164 13.15 12.17 -11.17
CA PRO A 164 13.64 13.24 -12.04
C PRO A 164 12.99 14.59 -11.76
N LYS A 165 11.81 14.61 -11.13
CA LYS A 165 11.04 15.82 -10.83
C LYS A 165 10.94 16.15 -9.35
N LEU A 166 11.58 15.38 -8.47
CA LEU A 166 11.49 15.61 -7.03
C LEU A 166 12.08 16.99 -6.69
N ARG A 167 11.36 17.74 -5.87
CA ARG A 167 11.76 19.08 -5.40
C ARG A 167 11.68 19.21 -3.90
N ILE A 168 10.79 18.47 -3.26
CA ILE A 168 10.56 18.54 -1.82
C ILE A 168 10.51 17.12 -1.25
N LEU A 169 11.40 16.84 -0.29
CA LEU A 169 11.36 15.65 0.56
C LEU A 169 11.35 16.06 2.02
N ASP A 170 10.15 16.16 2.61
CA ASP A 170 10.01 16.48 4.03
C ASP A 170 9.80 15.21 4.85
N VAL A 171 10.83 14.80 5.57
CA VAL A 171 10.81 13.68 6.53
C VAL A 171 11.06 14.17 7.96
N SER A 172 10.92 15.48 8.21
CA SER A 172 11.17 16.10 9.52
C SER A 172 10.24 15.54 10.60
N HIS A 173 10.67 15.61 11.86
CA HIS A 173 9.91 15.09 13.00
C HIS A 173 9.51 13.60 12.85
N ASN A 174 10.51 12.76 12.56
CA ASN A 174 10.42 11.30 12.56
C ASN A 174 11.61 10.71 13.35
N ASN A 175 11.70 9.39 13.42
CA ASN A 175 12.81 8.66 14.03
C ASN A 175 13.74 8.03 12.97
N ILE A 176 13.98 8.77 11.87
CA ILE A 176 14.83 8.36 10.74
C ILE A 176 16.31 8.47 11.13
N SER A 177 17.10 7.47 10.74
CA SER A 177 18.55 7.49 10.85
C SER A 177 19.15 8.47 9.83
N TYR A 178 19.94 9.42 10.33
CA TYR A 178 20.61 10.44 9.51
C TYR A 178 22.07 10.10 9.18
N CYS A 179 22.55 8.90 9.53
CA CYS A 179 23.92 8.50 9.25
C CYS A 179 24.20 8.33 7.75
N ASP A 180 23.18 7.94 6.97
CA ASP A 180 23.30 7.62 5.54
C ASP A 180 22.27 8.39 4.72
N VAL A 181 22.29 9.73 4.77
CA VAL A 181 21.43 10.56 3.91
C VAL A 181 21.93 10.48 2.46
N PRO A 182 21.12 9.98 1.51
CA PRO A 182 21.51 9.91 0.10
C PRO A 182 21.80 11.29 -0.49
N LYS A 183 22.69 11.35 -1.48
CA LYS A 183 23.01 12.59 -2.18
C LYS A 183 21.95 12.90 -3.23
N PHE A 184 21.02 13.79 -2.91
CA PHE A 184 20.04 14.32 -3.86
C PHE A 184 20.65 15.38 -4.78
N SER A 185 19.95 15.67 -5.88
CA SER A 185 20.29 16.82 -6.73
C SER A 185 20.06 18.13 -5.97
N ALA A 186 20.78 19.19 -6.37
CA ALA A 186 20.69 20.50 -5.71
C ALA A 186 19.30 21.17 -5.79
N SER A 187 18.39 20.63 -6.62
CA SER A 187 17.02 21.12 -6.74
C SER A 187 16.07 20.57 -5.66
N VAL A 188 16.46 19.50 -4.96
CA VAL A 188 15.67 18.89 -3.89
C VAL A 188 15.93 19.63 -2.58
N LYS A 189 14.84 20.04 -1.92
CA LYS A 189 14.85 20.68 -0.61
C LYS A 189 14.31 19.74 0.46
#